data_AF-F1LHD6-F1
#
_entry.id   AF-F1LHD6-F1
#
_cell.length_a   1.000
_cell.length_b   1.000
_cell.length_c   1.000
_cell.angle_alpha   90.00
_cell.angle_beta   90.00
_cell.angle_gamma   90.00
#
_symmetry.space_group_name_H-M   'P 1'
#
loop_
_entity.id
_entity.type
_entity.pdbx_description
1 polymer ?
#
loop_
_entity_poly.entity_id
_entity_poly.type
_entity_poly.pdbx_seq_one_letter_code
_entity_poly.pdbx_strand_id
1 'polypeptide(L)'
;MGYATEIWQIINAYPVADKDDDQLYYTNVYLDEKLRNSLKMTLDSMSYIFQNLNGVREDIALEFDDNGDAQVANIPYNTHPLIIHGNGPSKLFLNHLANYIGKAWSAQRGCLFCETSNYVNLEDIPEERWPSLTLAIFIAKPIP
;
A
#
# COMPACT_ATOMS: atom_id res chain seq x y z
N MET A 1 -8.29 -5.07 -12.40
CA MET A 1 -9.51 -4.24 -12.54
C MET A 1 -10.15 -4.53 -13.88
N GLY A 2 -11.47 -4.34 -14.03
CA GLY A 2 -12.16 -4.67 -15.27
C GLY A 2 -13.68 -4.66 -15.08
N TYR A 3 -14.39 -4.94 -16.16
CA TYR A 3 -15.85 -5.05 -16.16
C TYR A 3 -16.29 -6.33 -15.42
N ALA A 4 -17.43 -6.25 -14.74
CA ALA A 4 -17.91 -7.31 -13.85
C ALA A 4 -18.14 -8.63 -14.59
N THR A 5 -18.66 -8.58 -15.82
CA THR A 5 -18.93 -9.74 -16.67
C THR A 5 -17.67 -10.52 -17.00
N GLU A 6 -16.61 -9.83 -17.40
CA GLU A 6 -15.31 -10.40 -17.76
C GLU A 6 -14.59 -10.92 -16.52
N ILE A 7 -14.59 -10.14 -15.42
CA ILE A 7 -14.01 -10.60 -14.14
C ILE A 7 -14.71 -11.87 -13.68
N TRP A 8 -16.04 -11.94 -13.76
CA TRP A 8 -16.81 -13.13 -13.36
C TRP A 8 -16.40 -14.36 -14.18
N GLN A 9 -16.13 -14.20 -15.48
CA GLN A 9 -15.63 -15.29 -16.32
C GLN A 9 -14.20 -15.71 -15.94
N ILE A 10 -13.32 -14.76 -15.61
CA ILE A 10 -11.94 -15.02 -15.18
C ILE A 10 -11.92 -15.81 -13.86
N ILE A 11 -12.67 -15.38 -12.84
CA ILE A 11 -12.65 -16.03 -11.52
C ILE A 11 -13.30 -17.42 -11.50
N ASN A 12 -14.09 -17.76 -12.54
CA ASN A 12 -14.75 -19.05 -12.69
C ASN A 12 -14.19 -19.90 -13.84
N ALA A 13 -13.04 -19.52 -14.41
CA ALA A 13 -12.45 -20.20 -15.57
C ALA A 13 -12.05 -21.66 -15.25
N TYR A 14 -11.52 -21.90 -14.05
CA TYR A 14 -11.09 -23.23 -13.59
C TYR A 14 -11.48 -23.46 -12.12
N PRO A 15 -11.64 -24.72 -11.68
CA PRO A 15 -11.78 -25.01 -10.26
C PRO A 15 -10.48 -24.67 -9.51
N VAL A 16 -10.60 -24.12 -8.31
CA VAL A 16 -9.48 -23.74 -7.43
C VAL A 16 -9.83 -24.07 -5.98
N ALA A 17 -8.88 -24.61 -5.22
CA ALA A 17 -9.06 -24.89 -3.79
C ALA A 17 -8.57 -23.73 -2.91
N ASP A 18 -9.04 -23.67 -1.67
CA ASP A 18 -8.74 -22.57 -0.72
C ASP A 18 -7.23 -22.35 -0.44
N LYS A 19 -6.40 -23.36 -0.68
CA LYS A 19 -4.94 -23.31 -0.42
C LYS A 19 -4.10 -23.22 -1.70
N ASP A 20 -4.75 -23.17 -2.85
CA ASP A 20 -4.04 -23.03 -4.12
C ASP A 20 -3.53 -21.59 -4.27
N ASP A 21 -2.44 -21.45 -5.03
CA ASP A 21 -1.82 -20.15 -5.30
C ASP A 21 -2.69 -19.35 -6.29
N ASP A 22 -3.23 -18.23 -5.81
CA ASP A 22 -4.11 -17.35 -6.58
C ASP A 22 -3.37 -16.68 -7.74
N GLN A 23 -2.12 -16.29 -7.52
CA GLN A 23 -1.29 -15.70 -8.57
C GLN A 23 -1.03 -16.69 -9.71
N LEU A 24 -0.76 -17.96 -9.40
CA LEU A 24 -0.59 -19.03 -10.38
C LEU A 24 -1.90 -19.30 -11.14
N TYR A 25 -3.05 -19.29 -10.44
CA TYR A 25 -4.36 -19.39 -11.09
C TYR A 25 -4.54 -18.31 -12.15
N TYR A 26 -4.41 -17.03 -11.79
CA TYR A 26 -4.60 -15.93 -12.74
C TYR A 26 -3.52 -15.91 -13.84
N THR A 27 -2.30 -16.37 -13.53
CA THR A 27 -1.25 -16.53 -14.53
C THR A 27 -1.64 -17.55 -15.60
N ASN A 28 -2.13 -18.72 -15.19
CA ASN A 28 -2.57 -19.75 -16.13
C ASN A 28 -3.77 -19.30 -16.98
N VAL A 29 -4.71 -18.58 -16.36
CA VAL A 29 -5.85 -17.95 -17.05
C VAL A 29 -5.37 -16.94 -18.10
N TYR A 30 -4.38 -16.11 -17.79
CA TYR A 30 -3.80 -15.15 -18.73
C TYR A 30 -2.97 -15.80 -19.85
N LEU A 31 -2.30 -16.92 -19.58
CA LEU A 31 -1.48 -17.64 -20.56
C LEU A 31 -2.33 -18.41 -21.59
N ASP A 32 -3.60 -18.69 -21.31
CA ASP A 32 -4.53 -19.19 -22.33
C ASP A 32 -4.83 -18.08 -23.36
N GLU A 33 -4.24 -18.20 -24.55
CA GLU A 33 -4.39 -17.20 -25.61
C GLU A 33 -5.85 -16.99 -26.05
N LYS A 34 -6.66 -18.05 -26.07
CA LYS A 34 -8.07 -17.94 -26.47
C LYS A 34 -8.83 -17.13 -25.44
N LEU A 35 -8.65 -17.46 -24.16
CA LEU A 35 -9.31 -16.76 -23.07
C LEU A 35 -8.83 -15.30 -23.00
N ARG A 36 -7.51 -15.07 -23.03
CA ARG A 36 -6.90 -13.73 -23.04
C ARG A 36 -7.44 -12.84 -24.13
N ASN A 37 -7.51 -13.35 -25.36
CA ASN A 37 -7.99 -12.56 -26.49
C ASN A 37 -9.50 -12.33 -26.41
N SER A 38 -10.28 -13.32 -26.00
CA SER A 38 -11.74 -13.20 -25.89
C SER A 38 -12.18 -12.21 -24.80
N LEU A 39 -11.51 -12.22 -23.65
CA LEU A 39 -11.79 -11.37 -22.50
C LEU A 39 -11.00 -10.05 -22.51
N LYS A 40 -10.17 -9.84 -23.54
CA LYS A 40 -9.33 -8.64 -23.72
C LYS A 40 -8.44 -8.35 -22.50
N MET A 41 -7.85 -9.39 -21.93
CA MET A 41 -6.99 -9.26 -20.76
C MET A 41 -5.67 -8.59 -21.14
N THR A 42 -5.21 -7.66 -20.30
CA THR A 42 -3.92 -6.97 -20.45
C THR A 42 -3.19 -6.88 -19.11
N LEU A 43 -1.89 -6.62 -19.17
CA LEU A 43 -1.06 -6.32 -18.01
C LEU A 43 -0.66 -4.84 -18.06
N ASP A 44 -0.62 -4.20 -16.89
CA ASP A 44 -0.12 -2.83 -16.76
C ASP A 44 1.41 -2.81 -16.71
N SER A 45 2.03 -3.12 -17.85
CA SER A 45 3.49 -3.32 -17.94
C SER A 45 4.32 -2.07 -17.63
N MET A 46 3.70 -0.89 -17.70
CA MET A 46 4.36 0.41 -17.52
C MET A 46 3.96 1.09 -16.19
N SER A 47 3.24 0.37 -15.32
CA SER A 47 2.80 0.86 -14.00
C SER A 47 2.00 2.17 -14.05
N TYR A 48 1.11 2.34 -15.04
CA TYR A 48 0.21 3.50 -15.09
C TYR A 48 -0.80 3.48 -13.93
N ILE A 49 -1.19 2.29 -13.48
CA ILE A 49 -2.22 2.07 -12.47
C ILE A 49 -1.62 1.35 -11.27
N PHE A 50 -0.84 0.30 -11.49
CA PHE A 50 -0.34 -0.59 -10.44
C PHE A 50 1.19 -0.55 -10.34
N GLN A 51 1.70 -0.21 -9.16
CA GLN A 51 3.12 -0.32 -8.84
C GLN A 51 3.34 -1.43 -7.82
N ASN A 52 3.87 -2.56 -8.28
CA ASN A 52 4.40 -3.60 -7.40
C ASN A 52 5.80 -3.16 -6.93
N LEU A 53 6.11 -3.26 -5.64
CA LEU A 53 7.36 -2.73 -5.07
C LEU A 53 8.50 -3.75 -5.00
N ASN A 54 8.22 -5.05 -5.07
CA ASN A 54 9.26 -6.07 -4.99
C ASN A 54 10.21 -6.00 -6.19
N GLY A 55 11.50 -5.81 -5.93
CA GLY A 55 12.55 -5.80 -6.95
C GLY A 55 12.75 -4.50 -7.72
N VAL A 56 11.98 -3.44 -7.43
CA VAL A 56 11.99 -2.16 -8.20
C VAL A 56 12.12 -0.94 -7.30
N ARG A 57 12.76 -1.09 -6.13
CA ARG A 57 12.91 -0.01 -5.15
C ARG A 57 13.65 1.21 -5.72
N GLU A 58 14.69 0.98 -6.51
CA GLU A 58 15.53 2.04 -7.08
C GLU A 58 14.85 2.78 -8.24
N ASP A 59 13.79 2.20 -8.80
CA ASP A 59 13.03 2.76 -9.93
C ASP A 59 11.90 3.68 -9.46
N ILE A 60 11.79 3.91 -8.15
CA ILE A 60 10.68 4.60 -7.51
C ILE A 60 11.17 5.83 -6.76
N ALA A 61 10.51 6.96 -6.99
CA ALA A 61 10.69 8.19 -6.23
C ALA A 61 9.41 8.60 -5.49
N LEU A 62 9.58 9.39 -4.44
CA LEU A 62 8.50 10.17 -3.85
C LEU A 62 8.55 11.57 -4.44
N GLU A 63 7.46 12.00 -5.05
CA GLU A 63 7.30 13.32 -5.64
C GLU A 63 6.14 14.07 -4.96
N PHE A 64 6.10 15.38 -5.15
CA PHE A 64 5.04 16.24 -4.63
C PHE A 64 4.39 16.96 -5.79
N ASP A 65 3.06 16.89 -5.85
CA ASP A 65 2.30 17.62 -6.85
C ASP A 65 2.19 19.12 -6.53
N ASP A 66 1.53 19.89 -7.39
CA ASP A 66 1.35 21.33 -7.24
C ASP A 66 0.57 21.72 -5.96
N ASN A 67 -0.25 20.80 -5.42
CA ASN A 67 -0.94 20.98 -4.14
C ASN A 67 -0.04 20.60 -2.94
N GLY A 68 1.18 20.15 -3.22
CA GLY A 68 2.13 19.64 -2.25
C GLY A 68 1.75 18.27 -1.70
N ASP A 69 0.81 17.53 -2.30
CA ASP A 69 0.47 16.18 -1.85
C ASP A 69 1.48 15.17 -2.41
N ALA A 70 1.90 14.22 -1.56
CA ALA A 70 2.91 13.23 -1.92
C ALA A 70 2.35 12.14 -2.84
N GLN A 71 3.11 11.77 -3.86
CA GLN A 71 2.79 10.72 -4.82
C GLN A 71 4.00 9.82 -5.07
N VAL A 72 3.74 8.57 -5.46
CA VAL A 72 4.79 7.67 -5.95
C VAL A 72 4.99 7.94 -7.44
N ALA A 73 6.24 8.07 -7.88
CA ALA A 73 6.61 8.15 -9.28
C ALA A 73 7.46 6.93 -9.68
N ASN A 74 7.11 6.32 -10.81
CA ASN A 74 7.93 5.33 -11.49
C ASN A 74 8.86 6.07 -12.47
N ILE A 75 10.16 6.09 -12.17
CA ILE A 75 11.15 6.85 -12.94
C ILE A 75 11.34 6.30 -14.35
N PRO A 76 11.53 4.97 -14.57
CA PRO A 76 11.76 4.44 -15.91
C PRO A 76 10.65 4.73 -16.91
N TYR A 77 9.39 4.76 -16.46
CA TYR A 77 8.22 4.93 -17.32
C TYR A 77 7.59 6.31 -17.21
N ASN A 78 8.07 7.15 -16.30
CA ASN A 78 7.53 8.48 -16.02
C ASN A 78 6.01 8.43 -15.76
N THR A 79 5.59 7.54 -14.85
CA THR A 79 4.19 7.33 -14.46
C THR A 79 3.96 7.58 -12.97
N HIS A 80 2.74 8.00 -12.62
CA HIS A 80 2.28 8.21 -11.25
C HIS A 80 1.18 7.19 -10.91
N PRO A 81 1.56 5.96 -10.47
CA PRO A 81 0.63 4.85 -10.22
C PRO A 81 -0.41 5.17 -9.13
N LEU A 82 -1.66 4.73 -9.36
CA LEU A 82 -2.76 4.90 -8.40
C LEU A 82 -2.71 3.91 -7.24
N ILE A 83 -2.25 2.69 -7.48
CA ILE A 83 -2.24 1.59 -6.51
C ILE A 83 -0.80 1.17 -6.26
N ILE A 84 -0.36 1.32 -5.02
CA ILE A 84 0.97 0.92 -4.57
C ILE A 84 0.87 -0.38 -3.79
N HIS A 85 1.49 -1.44 -4.30
CA HIS A 85 1.42 -2.77 -3.74
C HIS A 85 2.79 -3.21 -3.22
N GLY A 86 2.93 -3.27 -1.90
CA GLY A 86 4.10 -3.83 -1.23
C GLY A 86 4.13 -5.36 -1.28
N ASN A 87 4.24 -5.98 -2.46
CA ASN A 87 4.29 -7.44 -2.60
C ASN A 87 5.60 -8.04 -2.06
N GLY A 88 5.58 -9.31 -1.63
CA GLY A 88 6.77 -10.01 -1.15
C GLY A 88 7.49 -9.29 0.02
N PRO A 89 8.83 -9.20 0.03
CA PRO A 89 9.63 -8.61 1.11
C PRO A 89 9.65 -7.06 1.14
N SER A 90 8.76 -6.39 0.41
CA SER A 90 8.76 -4.91 0.29
C SER A 90 7.88 -4.17 1.31
N LYS A 91 7.33 -4.86 2.31
CA LYS A 91 6.38 -4.30 3.30
C LYS A 91 6.92 -3.08 4.06
N LEU A 92 8.18 -3.13 4.49
CA LEU A 92 8.81 -2.00 5.18
C LEU A 92 9.00 -0.79 4.27
N PHE A 93 9.26 -1.02 2.98
CA PHE A 93 9.35 0.07 2.01
C PHE A 93 7.98 0.69 1.74
N LEU A 94 6.93 -0.12 1.65
CA LEU A 94 5.56 0.40 1.61
C LEU A 94 5.24 1.25 2.85
N ASN A 95 5.60 0.79 4.06
CA ASN A 95 5.39 1.56 5.29
C ASN A 95 6.09 2.92 5.24
N HIS A 96 7.32 2.97 4.70
CA HIS A 96 8.04 4.23 4.49
C HIS A 96 7.27 5.17 3.55
N LEU A 97 6.82 4.68 2.39
CA LEU A 97 6.04 5.49 1.43
C LEU A 97 4.70 5.96 2.03
N ALA A 98 4.04 5.09 2.79
CA ALA A 98 2.74 5.34 3.43
C ALA A 98 2.75 6.46 4.48
N ASN A 99 3.93 6.85 4.99
CA ASN A 99 4.05 8.04 5.82
C ASN A 99 3.76 9.34 5.04
N TYR A 100 3.79 9.28 3.70
CA TYR A 100 3.63 10.44 2.83
C TYR A 100 2.40 10.34 1.94
N ILE A 101 2.28 9.25 1.20
CA ILE A 101 1.24 9.08 0.17
C ILE A 101 -0.15 8.86 0.79
N GLY A 102 -1.20 8.96 -0.03
CA GLY A 102 -2.58 8.78 0.45
C GLY A 102 -3.05 9.92 1.36
N LYS A 103 -2.51 11.12 1.16
CA LYS A 103 -2.73 12.32 1.99
C LYS A 103 -2.30 12.11 3.44
N ALA A 104 -1.21 11.37 3.67
CA ALA A 104 -0.63 11.28 5.01
C ALA A 104 0.23 12.51 5.35
N TRP A 105 0.97 13.00 4.36
CA TRP A 105 1.82 14.17 4.51
C TRP A 105 1.82 15.03 3.24
N SER A 106 1.91 16.35 3.42
CA SER A 106 1.99 17.33 2.35
C SER A 106 3.14 18.30 2.59
N ALA A 107 3.83 18.71 1.52
CA ALA A 107 4.92 19.70 1.58
C ALA A 107 4.45 21.08 2.08
N GLN A 108 3.17 21.39 1.88
CA GLN A 108 2.58 22.68 2.29
C GLN A 108 1.97 22.63 3.68
N ARG A 109 1.38 21.49 4.07
CA ARG A 109 0.58 21.35 5.29
C ARG A 109 1.23 20.48 6.38
N GLY A 110 2.33 19.79 6.06
CA GLY A 110 2.92 18.79 6.95
C GLY A 110 2.07 17.53 7.06
N CYS A 111 2.11 16.90 8.23
CA CYS A 111 1.37 15.67 8.49
C CYS A 111 -0.12 15.93 8.71
N LEU A 112 -0.98 15.29 7.92
CA LEU A 112 -2.43 15.50 7.93
C LEU A 112 -3.17 14.58 8.92
N PHE A 113 -2.55 13.48 9.34
CA PHE A 113 -3.09 12.59 10.39
C PHE A 113 -2.55 12.88 11.78
N CYS A 114 -1.58 13.79 11.90
CA CYS A 114 -0.97 14.14 13.17
C CYS A 114 -1.76 15.22 13.91
N GLU A 115 -2.92 15.64 13.38
CA GLU A 115 -3.71 16.69 13.98
C GLU A 115 -4.07 16.37 15.43
N THR A 116 -3.85 17.39 16.25
CA THR A 116 -3.97 17.42 17.70
C THR A 116 -5.40 17.69 18.17
N SER A 117 -6.35 17.76 17.23
CA SER A 117 -7.76 18.07 17.48
C SER A 117 -8.48 17.03 18.36
N ASN A 118 -7.86 15.86 18.55
CA ASN A 118 -8.32 14.81 19.46
C ASN A 118 -7.54 14.74 20.78
N TYR A 119 -6.70 15.72 21.11
CA TYR A 119 -6.08 15.76 22.42
C TYR A 119 -7.11 16.05 23.49
N VAL A 120 -7.16 15.15 24.48
CA VAL A 120 -7.92 15.35 25.69
C VAL A 120 -6.97 15.95 26.71
N ASN A 121 -7.23 17.19 27.11
CA ASN A 121 -6.56 17.75 28.28
C ASN A 121 -7.07 16.98 29.51
N LEU A 122 -6.16 16.37 30.26
CA LEU A 122 -6.51 15.59 31.44
C LEU A 122 -7.14 16.46 32.53
N GLU A 123 -6.84 17.76 32.55
CA GLU A 123 -7.47 18.73 33.46
C GLU A 123 -8.97 18.93 33.16
N ASP A 124 -9.40 18.67 31.93
CA ASP A 124 -10.79 18.84 31.49
C ASP A 124 -11.65 17.58 31.72
N ILE A 125 -11.07 16.48 32.24
CA ILE A 125 -11.78 15.23 32.54
C ILE A 125 -11.54 14.78 33.99
N PRO A 126 -12.54 14.13 34.63
CA PRO A 126 -12.39 13.63 35.99
C PRO A 126 -11.31 12.54 36.07
N GLU A 127 -10.58 12.47 37.19
CA GLU A 127 -9.45 11.56 37.40
C GLU A 127 -9.82 10.08 37.17
N GLU A 128 -11.07 9.67 37.44
CA GLU A 128 -11.53 8.30 37.21
C GLU A 128 -11.59 7.91 35.72
N ARG A 129 -11.52 8.90 34.81
CA ARG A 129 -11.44 8.69 33.36
C ARG A 129 -10.02 8.80 32.82
N TRP A 130 -9.03 9.08 33.66
CA TRP A 130 -7.65 9.15 33.21
C TRP A 130 -7.17 7.75 32.78
N PRO A 131 -6.37 7.65 31.71
CA PRO A 131 -5.79 6.39 31.31
C PRO A 131 -4.81 5.91 32.41
N SER A 132 -4.95 4.65 32.83
CA SER A 132 -3.97 4.04 33.74
C SER A 132 -2.65 3.83 33.01
N LEU A 133 -1.54 4.27 33.62
CA LEU A 133 -0.19 4.16 33.06
C LEU A 133 0.63 3.17 33.86
N THR A 134 1.42 2.33 33.17
CA THR A 134 2.44 1.49 33.79
C THR A 134 3.81 2.01 33.41
N LEU A 135 4.62 2.38 34.41
CA LEU A 135 6.00 2.80 34.22
C LEU A 135 6.94 1.60 34.48
N ALA A 136 7.65 1.15 33.44
CA ALA A 136 8.68 0.12 33.56
C ALA A 136 10.07 0.75 33.46
N ILE A 137 10.87 0.63 34.53
CA ILE A 137 12.25 1.15 34.59
C ILE A 137 13.22 -0.02 34.59
N PHE A 138 14.10 -0.07 33.60
CA PHE A 138 15.15 -1.08 33.49
C PHE A 138 16.52 -0.43 33.72
N ILE A 139 17.23 -0.84 34.78
CA ILE A 139 18.60 -0.39 35.06
C ILE A 139 19.56 -1.49 34.58
N ALA A 140 20.11 -1.32 33.37
CA ALA A 140 21.10 -2.24 32.84
C ALA A 140 22.44 -2.06 33.58
N LYS A 141 22.85 -3.06 34.36
CA LYS A 141 24.20 -3.12 34.93
C LYS A 141 25.11 -3.82 33.91
N PRO A 142 26.30 -3.28 33.54
CA PRO A 142 27.24 -4.03 32.74
C PRO A 142 27.60 -5.33 33.47
N ILE A 143 27.53 -6.45 32.75
CA ILE A 143 28.03 -7.74 33.21
C ILE A 143 29.57 -7.66 33.12
N PRO A 144 30.34 -7.99 34.18
CA PRO A 144 31.80 -8.01 34.13
C PRO A 144 32.34 -8.98 33.07
#